data_AF-A0A1F3Y0B7-F1
#
_entry.id   AF-A0A1F3Y0B7-F1
#
_cell.length_a   1.000
_cell.length_b   1.000
_cell.length_c   1.000
_cell.angle_alpha   90.00
_cell.angle_beta   90.00
_cell.angle_gamma   90.00
#
_symmetry.space_group_name_H-M   'P 1'
#
loop_
_entity.id
_entity.type
_entity.pdbx_description
1 polymer ?
#
loop_
_entity_poly.entity_id
_entity_poly.type
_entity_poly.pdbx_seq_one_letter_code
_entity_poly.pdbx_strand_id
1 'polypeptide(L)'
;MLKRRIFRKLPWWAFVPVVAFVATGFSIAADAADCPIIEQIEGDKVVVVKTPEGNRVGTRGTEINFGDRIKTGPHASAKVLYPDGSKLLIGRATEMEVKEGIGTTQMNELHRGEVRGIIKKPKGLSTATGGPPRFVIRSKSAVMGVRGTDFVYGVGTEAEKAALHTLEGTVEIAKDEATLMSGKGTPVKENQFVETDAVQKAIEPPKLFDQQKYTAALQKEQPEFVSLVKDDPELSTVSRRSGVVEAAREEKPDPRFKIFSFQIAGAFVKQGTGGQVVSTQVSWNPWIRLIGPLTFKLHGAVTPLKGARSGEKFLAVEGAGLVSFTLLRPIILEAGMGVEVWPGGYSKSGSLVLANVAWSFGHESFIERIFIGASRYAHEKQLITGPMMTGGPSYNDDVFKFKAGVGFQF
;
A
#
# COMPACT_ATOMS: atom_id res chain seq x y z
N MET A 1 -18.59 18.26 -71.47
CA MET A 1 -17.17 18.03 -71.86
C MET A 1 -16.24 18.78 -70.90
N LEU A 2 -15.52 18.01 -70.07
CA LEU A 2 -14.10 18.16 -69.73
C LEU A 2 -13.51 19.46 -69.08
N LYS A 3 -13.02 19.29 -67.83
CA LYS A 3 -11.76 19.83 -67.21
C LYS A 3 -11.70 21.35 -66.89
N ARG A 4 -11.12 21.85 -65.79
CA ARG A 4 -9.84 21.48 -65.12
C ARG A 4 -9.72 22.14 -63.72
N ARG A 5 -9.10 21.42 -62.77
CA ARG A 5 -8.58 21.85 -61.46
C ARG A 5 -7.43 22.86 -61.60
N ILE A 6 -7.31 23.82 -60.68
CA ILE A 6 -6.06 24.55 -60.37
C ILE A 6 -5.81 24.46 -58.86
N PHE A 7 -4.79 23.70 -58.49
CA PHE A 7 -4.13 23.73 -57.17
C PHE A 7 -2.92 24.66 -57.29
N ARG A 8 -2.82 25.67 -56.42
CA ARG A 8 -1.61 26.50 -56.27
C ARG A 8 -0.83 25.98 -55.05
N LYS A 9 0.44 25.62 -55.27
CA LYS A 9 1.41 25.16 -54.27
C LYS A 9 1.95 26.34 -53.46
N LEU A 10 2.01 26.21 -52.13
CA LEU A 10 2.87 27.03 -51.27
C LEU A 10 4.22 26.32 -51.06
N PRO A 11 5.35 27.06 -50.91
CA PRO A 11 6.66 26.46 -50.84
C PRO A 11 7.08 26.06 -49.41
N TRP A 12 7.77 24.93 -49.35
CA TRP A 12 8.23 24.11 -48.23
C TRP A 12 9.46 24.58 -47.40
N TRP A 13 9.92 25.82 -47.48
CA TRP A 13 11.25 26.21 -46.92
C TRP A 13 11.23 27.15 -45.69
N ALA A 14 10.10 27.32 -45.00
CA ALA A 14 10.03 28.12 -43.77
C ALA A 14 10.00 27.24 -42.50
N PHE A 15 11.11 26.56 -42.20
CA PHE A 15 11.39 26.02 -40.86
C PHE A 15 12.88 26.21 -40.56
N VAL A 16 13.18 27.27 -39.81
CA VAL A 16 14.49 27.46 -39.17
C VAL A 16 14.39 26.84 -37.77
N PRO A 17 15.23 25.85 -37.40
CA PRO A 17 15.30 25.41 -36.02
C PRO A 17 16.22 26.35 -35.24
N VAL A 18 15.70 26.90 -34.14
CA VAL A 18 16.50 27.55 -33.10
C VAL A 18 17.22 26.44 -32.34
N VAL A 19 18.54 26.33 -32.52
CA VAL A 19 19.40 25.43 -31.75
C VAL A 19 19.80 26.15 -30.46
N ALA A 20 19.18 25.77 -29.34
CA ALA A 20 19.60 26.19 -28.01
C ALA A 20 20.82 25.36 -27.59
N PHE A 21 21.96 26.04 -27.41
CA PHE A 21 23.19 25.46 -26.86
C PHE A 21 23.01 25.27 -25.35
N VAL A 22 22.65 24.07 -24.91
CA VAL A 22 22.67 23.69 -23.49
C VAL A 22 24.10 23.25 -23.15
N ALA A 23 24.84 24.08 -22.42
CA ALA A 23 26.11 23.71 -21.83
C ALA A 23 25.85 22.65 -20.74
N THR A 24 26.02 21.37 -21.08
CA THR A 24 26.08 20.28 -20.10
C THR A 24 27.41 20.37 -19.37
N GLY A 25 27.39 20.99 -18.19
CA GLY A 25 28.42 20.78 -17.20
C GLY A 25 28.37 19.33 -16.76
N PHE A 26 29.39 18.54 -17.14
CA PHE A 26 29.64 17.27 -16.50
C PHE A 26 30.19 17.55 -15.10
N SER A 27 29.29 17.58 -14.11
CA SER A 27 29.72 17.33 -12.73
C SER A 27 30.16 15.87 -12.66
N ILE A 28 31.44 15.66 -12.40
CA ILE A 28 31.97 14.38 -11.95
C ILE A 28 31.38 14.19 -10.55
N ALA A 29 30.29 13.43 -10.46
CA ALA A 29 29.79 12.96 -9.18
C ALA A 29 30.88 12.06 -8.59
N ALA A 30 31.50 12.52 -7.51
CA ALA A 30 32.21 11.62 -6.60
C ALA A 30 31.21 10.55 -6.17
N ASP A 31 31.63 9.28 -6.21
CA ASP A 31 30.85 8.12 -5.81
C ASP A 31 30.41 8.32 -4.35
N ALA A 32 29.21 8.87 -4.16
CA ALA A 32 28.66 9.06 -2.84
C ALA A 32 28.34 7.67 -2.31
N ALA A 33 29.13 7.20 -1.34
CA ALA A 33 28.77 6.01 -0.61
C ALA A 33 27.35 6.23 -0.06
N ASP A 34 26.38 5.47 -0.57
CA ASP A 34 24.99 5.60 -0.15
C ASP A 34 24.94 5.45 1.38
N CYS A 35 24.53 6.50 2.08
CA CYS A 35 24.45 6.51 3.53
C CYS A 35 23.06 6.01 3.98
N PRO A 36 22.95 5.33 5.13
CA PRO A 36 21.65 4.98 5.69
C PRO A 36 20.82 6.24 5.95
N ILE A 37 19.49 6.13 5.84
CA ILE A 37 18.58 7.26 6.06
C ILE A 37 17.54 6.95 7.12
N ILE A 38 17.09 7.96 7.86
CA ILE A 38 15.91 7.83 8.71
C ILE A 38 14.66 7.85 7.82
N GLU A 39 14.01 6.69 7.68
CA GLU A 39 12.81 6.53 6.85
C GLU A 39 11.54 7.03 7.56
N GLN A 40 11.43 6.77 8.86
CA GLN A 40 10.26 7.13 9.68
C GLN A 40 10.67 7.30 11.15
N ILE A 41 9.95 8.17 11.87
CA ILE A 41 10.09 8.40 13.30
C ILE A 41 8.70 8.32 13.92
N GLU A 42 8.60 7.68 15.08
CA GLU A 42 7.39 7.59 15.88
C GLU A 42 7.68 8.09 17.30
N GLY A 43 6.72 8.81 17.88
CA GLY A 43 6.80 9.35 19.24
C GLY A 43 7.65 10.62 19.38
N ASP A 44 8.38 10.74 20.49
CA ASP A 44 9.19 11.91 20.85
C ASP A 44 10.39 12.15 19.91
N LYS A 45 11.20 13.17 20.19
CA LYS A 45 12.37 13.55 19.37
C LYS A 45 13.40 12.42 19.26
N VAL A 46 13.82 12.12 18.03
CA VAL A 46 15.02 11.33 17.72
C VAL A 46 16.19 12.30 17.49
N VAL A 47 17.33 12.01 18.08
CA VAL A 47 18.53 12.83 17.96
C VAL A 47 19.61 12.02 17.25
N VAL A 48 20.16 12.55 16.16
CA VAL A 48 21.38 12.02 15.56
C VAL A 48 22.54 12.78 16.20
N VAL A 49 23.23 12.06 17.08
CA VAL A 49 24.36 12.53 17.87
C VAL A 49 25.66 12.18 17.18
N LYS A 50 26.45 13.22 16.88
CA LYS A 50 27.85 13.22 16.45
C LYS A 50 28.15 12.89 14.99
N THR A 51 28.14 13.94 14.18
CA THR A 51 29.27 14.26 13.30
C THR A 51 30.32 15.05 14.10
N PRO A 52 31.54 15.32 13.58
CA PRO A 52 32.44 16.33 14.14
C PRO A 52 31.81 17.72 14.28
N GLU A 53 30.72 18.01 13.55
CA GLU A 53 30.03 19.31 13.54
C GLU A 53 28.97 19.49 14.65
N GLY A 54 28.67 18.44 15.43
CA GLY A 54 27.78 18.51 16.60
C GLY A 54 26.55 17.62 16.53
N ASN A 55 25.58 17.89 17.40
CA ASN A 55 24.32 17.13 17.47
C ASN A 55 23.28 17.76 16.54
N ARG A 56 22.53 16.93 15.81
CA ARG A 56 21.39 17.37 15.01
C ARG A 56 20.13 16.57 15.33
N VAL A 57 18.97 17.21 15.17
CA VAL A 57 17.69 16.52 15.31
C VAL A 57 17.52 15.60 14.12
N GLY A 58 17.25 14.32 14.37
CA GLY A 58 16.90 13.37 13.32
C GLY A 58 15.48 13.63 12.86
N THR A 59 15.29 13.84 11.56
CA THR A 59 13.98 13.90 10.91
C THR A 59 13.91 12.87 9.79
N ARG A 60 12.70 12.62 9.26
CA ARG A 60 12.54 11.79 8.07
C ARG A 60 13.38 12.34 6.91
N GLY A 61 14.13 11.45 6.26
CA GLY A 61 15.07 11.76 5.18
C GLY A 61 16.45 12.20 5.67
N THR A 62 16.69 12.27 6.98
CA THR A 62 18.04 12.56 7.50
C THR A 62 18.98 11.43 7.15
N GLU A 63 20.00 11.73 6.36
CA GLU A 63 21.14 10.85 6.10
C GLU A 63 21.96 10.65 7.39
N ILE A 64 22.43 9.43 7.61
CA ILE A 64 23.24 9.03 8.75
C ILE A 64 24.62 8.68 8.21
N ASN A 65 25.61 9.50 8.51
CA ASN A 65 26.97 9.26 8.04
C ASN A 65 27.61 8.11 8.82
N PHE A 66 28.62 7.46 8.24
CA PHE A 66 29.43 6.52 9.00
C PHE A 66 30.17 7.24 10.14
N GLY A 67 30.04 6.69 11.35
CA GLY A 67 30.48 7.30 12.60
C GLY A 67 29.35 8.01 13.37
N ASP A 68 28.21 8.30 12.74
CA ASP A 68 27.08 8.92 13.42
C ASP A 68 26.46 7.97 14.45
N ARG A 69 26.04 8.53 15.59
CA ARG A 69 25.24 7.83 16.60
C ARG A 69 23.80 8.27 16.54
N ILE A 70 22.88 7.33 16.60
CA ILE A 70 21.45 7.57 16.69
C ILE A 70 21.04 7.36 18.14
N LYS A 71 20.40 8.38 18.72
CA LYS A 71 19.84 8.33 20.08
C LYS A 71 18.34 8.58 20.03
N THR A 72 17.57 7.63 20.53
CA THR A 72 16.12 7.77 20.69
C THR A 72 15.77 8.13 22.13
N GLY A 73 14.74 8.96 22.29
CA GLY A 73 14.17 9.27 23.60
C GLY A 73 13.40 8.09 24.23
N PRO A 74 12.94 8.24 25.48
CA PRO A 74 12.18 7.20 26.20
C PRO A 74 10.85 6.80 25.55
N HIS A 75 10.29 7.67 24.72
CA HIS A 75 9.06 7.44 23.97
C HIS A 75 9.26 7.70 22.47
N ALA A 76 10.48 7.50 21.95
CA ALA A 76 10.78 7.69 20.55
C ALA A 76 11.30 6.39 19.92
N SER A 77 10.98 6.17 18.66
CA SER A 77 11.56 5.09 17.86
C SER A 77 11.83 5.57 16.45
N ALA A 78 12.84 4.99 15.80
CA ALA A 78 13.25 5.37 14.45
C ALA A 78 13.37 4.13 13.56
N LYS A 79 12.90 4.23 12.32
CA LYS A 79 13.15 3.25 11.28
C LYS A 79 14.25 3.77 10.37
N VAL A 80 15.36 3.04 10.31
CA VAL A 80 16.51 3.35 9.47
C VAL A 80 16.53 2.41 8.29
N LEU A 81 16.59 2.98 7.09
CA LEU A 81 16.72 2.27 5.83
C LEU A 81 18.17 2.32 5.36
N TYR A 82 18.77 1.14 5.15
CA TYR A 82 20.10 1.01 4.58
C TYR A 82 20.03 0.94 3.04
N PRO A 83 21.12 1.30 2.34
CA PRO A 83 21.16 1.29 0.87
C PRO A 83 20.85 -0.07 0.25
N ASP A 84 21.20 -1.14 0.97
CA ASP A 84 20.96 -2.51 0.54
C ASP A 84 19.50 -2.99 0.73
N GLY A 85 18.64 -2.08 1.21
CA GLY A 85 17.23 -2.28 1.51
C GLY A 85 16.97 -2.96 2.85
N SER A 86 17.99 -3.26 3.64
CA SER A 86 17.82 -3.72 5.02
C SER A 86 17.27 -2.60 5.90
N LYS A 87 16.50 -2.98 6.93
CA LYS A 87 15.83 -2.03 7.81
C LYS A 87 16.20 -2.32 9.26
N LEU A 88 16.52 -1.29 10.02
CA LEU A 88 16.65 -1.36 11.47
C LEU A 88 15.58 -0.48 12.12
N LEU A 89 14.80 -1.08 13.01
CA LEU A 89 13.90 -0.36 13.90
C LEU A 89 14.65 -0.17 15.22
N ILE A 90 14.93 1.08 15.55
CA ILE A 90 15.65 1.52 16.74
C ILE A 90 14.60 1.85 17.80
N GLY A 91 14.61 1.09 18.89
CA GLY A 91 13.66 1.16 20.00
C GLY A 91 13.82 2.39 20.86
N ARG A 92 13.04 2.43 21.94
CA ARG A 92 13.07 3.52 22.93
C ARG A 92 14.38 3.51 23.70
N ALA A 93 14.85 4.70 24.07
CA ALA A 93 16.06 4.89 24.89
C ALA A 93 17.32 4.19 24.34
N THR A 94 17.39 4.00 23.03
CA THR A 94 18.46 3.28 22.34
C THR A 94 19.57 4.24 21.93
N GLU A 95 20.82 3.79 22.04
CA GLU A 95 21.99 4.46 21.46
C GLU A 95 22.74 3.47 20.57
N MET A 96 22.80 3.77 19.28
CA MET A 96 23.43 2.93 18.27
C MET A 96 24.34 3.76 17.35
N GLU A 97 25.55 3.29 17.08
CA GLU A 97 26.49 3.88 16.13
C GLU A 97 26.44 3.12 14.81
N VAL A 98 26.34 3.86 13.70
CA VAL A 98 26.47 3.28 12.35
C VAL A 98 27.93 3.38 11.95
N LYS A 99 28.59 2.26 11.68
CA LYS A 99 30.01 2.22 11.34
C LYS A 99 30.23 1.98 9.86
N GLU A 100 31.41 2.39 9.40
CA GLU A 100 31.86 2.07 8.05
C GLU A 100 31.88 0.55 7.86
N GLY A 101 31.33 0.10 6.73
CA GLY A 101 31.28 -1.31 6.39
C GLY A 101 32.66 -1.86 6.00
N ILE A 102 32.83 -3.18 6.08
CA ILE A 102 34.00 -3.88 5.57
C ILE A 102 33.57 -4.77 4.40
N GLY A 103 33.98 -4.43 3.19
CA GLY A 103 33.54 -5.10 1.97
C GLY A 103 32.02 -4.98 1.80
N THR A 104 31.31 -6.10 1.83
CA THR A 104 29.84 -6.16 1.75
C THR A 104 29.14 -6.22 3.11
N THR A 105 29.90 -6.09 4.20
CA THR A 105 29.40 -6.21 5.57
C THR A 105 29.12 -4.82 6.14
N GLN A 106 27.86 -4.52 6.42
CA GLN A 106 27.47 -3.33 7.17
C GLN A 106 27.77 -3.52 8.66
N MET A 107 28.47 -2.54 9.26
CA MET A 107 28.87 -2.57 10.66
C MET A 107 28.03 -1.61 11.50
N ASN A 108 27.62 -2.03 12.68
CA ASN A 108 26.92 -1.19 13.65
C ASN A 108 27.36 -1.55 15.06
N GLU A 109 27.23 -0.61 15.98
CA GLU A 109 27.48 -0.82 17.41
C GLU A 109 26.27 -0.39 18.21
N LEU A 110 25.67 -1.32 18.96
CA LEU A 110 24.59 -1.06 19.89
C LEU A 110 25.18 -0.88 21.28
N HIS A 111 25.10 0.34 21.80
CA HIS A 111 25.61 0.66 23.13
C HIS A 111 24.60 0.32 24.23
N ARG A 112 23.31 0.59 23.99
CA ARG A 112 22.20 0.25 24.90
C ARG A 112 20.86 0.31 24.17
N GLY A 113 19.85 -0.25 24.81
CA GLY A 113 18.47 -0.25 24.31
C GLY A 113 18.24 -1.44 23.39
N GLU A 114 17.27 -1.31 22.49
CA GLU A 114 16.84 -2.42 21.65
C GLU A 114 16.75 -2.01 20.19
N VAL A 115 17.07 -2.97 19.30
CA VAL A 115 16.88 -2.87 17.87
C VAL A 115 16.19 -4.10 17.32
N ARG A 116 15.29 -3.94 16.36
CA ARG A 116 14.78 -5.02 15.52
C ARG A 116 15.36 -4.87 14.11
N GLY A 117 16.04 -5.90 13.63
CA GLY A 117 16.63 -5.90 12.30
C GLY A 117 15.88 -6.79 11.34
N ILE A 118 15.55 -6.26 10.17
CA ILE A 118 15.00 -7.02 9.04
C ILE A 118 15.99 -6.87 7.88
N ILE A 119 16.81 -7.90 7.71
CA ILE A 119 17.96 -7.88 6.82
C ILE A 119 17.60 -8.60 5.52
N LYS A 120 17.90 -7.99 4.37
CA LYS A 120 17.57 -8.62 3.08
C LYS A 120 18.48 -9.82 2.80
N LYS A 121 17.88 -10.95 2.44
CA LYS A 121 18.61 -12.16 2.00
C LYS A 121 19.40 -11.84 0.71
N PRO A 122 20.65 -12.30 0.58
CA PRO A 122 21.40 -12.14 -0.66
C PRO A 122 20.70 -12.87 -1.81
N LYS A 123 20.59 -12.23 -2.98
CA LYS A 123 20.08 -12.90 -4.18
C LYS A 123 21.13 -13.92 -4.64
N GLY A 124 20.77 -15.20 -4.68
CA GLY A 124 21.61 -16.25 -5.29
C GLY A 124 22.66 -16.90 -4.39
N LEU A 125 22.75 -16.56 -3.10
CA LEU A 125 23.61 -17.26 -2.14
C LEU A 125 22.74 -18.07 -1.18
N SER A 126 22.98 -19.39 -1.11
CA SER A 126 22.32 -20.25 -0.14
C SER A 126 22.58 -19.74 1.28
N THR A 127 21.60 -19.89 2.19
CA THR A 127 21.71 -19.57 3.63
C THR A 127 22.75 -20.43 4.37
N ALA A 128 23.58 -21.18 3.64
CA ALA A 128 24.62 -22.01 4.19
C ALA A 128 25.76 -21.13 4.74
N THR A 129 26.06 -21.37 6.01
CA THR A 129 27.28 -21.03 6.73
C THR A 129 28.52 -21.07 5.84
N GLY A 130 29.23 -19.95 5.70
CA GLY A 130 30.52 -19.92 5.00
C GLY A 130 30.97 -18.56 4.44
N GLY A 131 30.04 -17.65 4.14
CA GLY A 131 30.36 -16.28 3.69
C GLY A 131 30.36 -15.24 4.83
N PRO A 132 30.99 -14.06 4.66
CA PRO A 132 30.91 -12.98 5.63
C PRO A 132 29.44 -12.57 5.86
N PRO A 133 29.06 -12.19 7.10
CA PRO A 133 27.73 -11.68 7.39
C PRO A 133 27.45 -10.40 6.58
N ARG A 134 26.18 -10.13 6.23
CA ARG A 134 25.82 -8.85 5.59
C ARG A 134 25.75 -7.71 6.58
N PHE A 135 25.40 -8.06 7.80
CA PHE A 135 25.14 -7.10 8.85
C PHE A 135 25.80 -7.62 10.12
N VAL A 136 26.58 -6.77 10.76
CA VAL A 136 27.21 -7.04 12.03
C VAL A 136 26.77 -5.99 13.03
N ILE A 137 26.29 -6.45 14.17
CA ILE A 137 25.94 -5.58 15.30
C ILE A 137 26.83 -5.98 16.46
N ARG A 138 27.65 -5.04 16.91
CA ARG A 138 28.54 -5.18 18.05
C ARG A 138 27.88 -4.61 19.29
N SER A 139 28.22 -5.18 20.42
CA SER A 139 27.96 -4.62 21.74
C SER A 139 29.12 -5.00 22.65
N LYS A 140 29.14 -4.47 23.87
CA LYS A 140 30.13 -4.87 24.88
C LYS A 140 30.03 -6.36 25.25
N SER A 141 28.84 -6.96 25.14
CA SER A 141 28.58 -8.33 25.60
C SER A 141 28.80 -9.41 24.54
N ALA A 142 28.58 -9.07 23.28
CA ALA A 142 28.67 -9.98 22.14
C ALA A 142 28.68 -9.24 20.79
N VAL A 143 29.06 -9.97 19.74
CA VAL A 143 29.01 -9.58 18.34
C VAL A 143 28.10 -10.54 17.58
N MET A 144 27.16 -10.00 16.81
CA MET A 144 26.23 -10.77 16.00
C MET A 144 26.51 -10.62 14.52
N GLY A 145 26.35 -11.69 13.75
CA GLY A 145 26.44 -11.74 12.31
C GLY A 145 25.13 -12.21 11.70
N VAL A 146 24.59 -11.40 10.79
CA VAL A 146 23.27 -11.60 10.22
C VAL A 146 23.35 -11.85 8.72
N ARG A 147 22.68 -12.93 8.28
CA ARG A 147 22.61 -13.35 6.87
C ARG A 147 21.17 -13.43 6.38
N GLY A 148 20.45 -12.31 6.48
CA GLY A 148 19.09 -12.17 5.95
C GLY A 148 18.01 -12.79 6.84
N THR A 149 17.69 -12.11 7.95
CA THR A 149 16.79 -12.59 9.00
C THR A 149 15.93 -11.46 9.57
N ASP A 150 14.92 -11.86 10.35
CA ASP A 150 14.20 -10.98 11.27
C ASP A 150 14.60 -11.35 12.70
N PHE A 151 15.08 -10.37 13.47
CA PHE A 151 15.58 -10.59 14.82
C PHE A 151 15.39 -9.35 15.69
N VAL A 152 15.37 -9.55 17.00
CA VAL A 152 15.39 -8.50 18.01
C VAL A 152 16.63 -8.67 18.86
N TYR A 153 17.37 -7.58 19.04
CA TYR A 153 18.56 -7.53 19.88
C TYR A 153 18.48 -6.40 20.88
N GLY A 154 18.53 -6.78 22.16
CA GLY A 154 18.50 -5.87 23.29
C GLY A 154 19.81 -5.87 24.05
N VAL A 155 20.23 -4.70 24.50
CA VAL A 155 21.39 -4.48 25.36
C VAL A 155 20.94 -3.66 26.56
N GLY A 156 21.21 -4.14 27.77
CA GLY A 156 20.84 -3.47 29.02
C GLY A 156 21.49 -2.09 29.17
N THR A 157 21.02 -1.30 30.14
CA THR A 157 21.46 0.10 30.34
C THR A 157 22.97 0.26 30.58
N GLU A 158 23.59 -0.72 31.24
CA GLU A 158 25.04 -0.75 31.53
C GLU A 158 25.86 -1.51 30.47
N ALA A 159 25.22 -1.94 29.38
CA ALA A 159 25.79 -2.76 28.31
C ALA A 159 26.37 -4.12 28.76
N GLU A 160 26.10 -4.54 30.00
CA GLU A 160 26.64 -5.76 30.59
C GLU A 160 25.92 -7.01 30.13
N LYS A 161 24.65 -6.90 29.76
CA LYS A 161 23.82 -8.01 29.29
C LYS A 161 23.24 -7.71 27.94
N ALA A 162 23.23 -8.73 27.09
CA ALA A 162 22.59 -8.70 25.80
C ALA A 162 21.66 -9.91 25.63
N ALA A 163 20.54 -9.68 24.94
CA ALA A 163 19.57 -10.70 24.60
C ALA A 163 19.27 -10.66 23.10
N LEU A 164 19.38 -11.81 22.44
CA LEU A 164 19.08 -11.99 21.02
C LEU A 164 17.89 -12.93 20.89
N HIS A 165 16.84 -12.48 20.21
CA HIS A 165 15.68 -13.29 19.82
C HIS A 165 15.63 -13.37 18.28
N THR A 166 15.64 -14.59 17.73
CA THR A 166 15.54 -14.78 16.27
C THR A 166 14.10 -15.11 15.88
N LEU A 167 13.47 -14.23 15.10
CA LEU A 167 12.07 -14.34 14.67
C LEU A 167 11.94 -15.11 13.34
N GLU A 168 12.88 -14.97 12.42
CA GLU A 168 12.95 -15.76 11.18
C GLU A 168 14.42 -16.00 10.80
N GLY A 169 14.74 -17.21 10.36
CA GLY A 169 16.05 -17.54 9.79
C GLY A 169 17.10 -17.92 10.84
N THR A 170 18.33 -17.42 10.71
CA THR A 170 19.45 -17.76 11.62
C THR A 170 20.42 -16.60 11.80
N VAL A 171 20.68 -16.24 13.05
CA VAL A 171 21.69 -15.24 13.45
C VAL A 171 22.84 -15.96 14.13
N GLU A 172 24.08 -15.63 13.77
CA GLU A 172 25.25 -16.10 14.50
C GLU A 172 25.65 -15.10 15.56
N ILE A 173 26.01 -15.57 16.74
CA ILE A 173 26.49 -14.73 17.84
C ILE A 173 27.80 -15.28 18.41
N ALA A 174 28.76 -14.40 18.66
CA ALA A 174 30.08 -14.71 19.18
C ALA A 174 30.51 -13.68 20.23
N LYS A 175 31.56 -14.02 21.00
CA LYS A 175 32.14 -13.10 21.99
C LYS A 175 32.99 -12.00 21.36
N ASP A 176 33.54 -12.27 20.19
CA ASP A 176 34.41 -11.37 19.46
C ASP A 176 34.17 -11.50 17.95
N GLU A 177 34.56 -10.45 17.23
CA GLU A 177 34.39 -10.35 15.78
C GLU A 177 35.20 -11.39 15.02
N ALA A 178 36.42 -11.74 15.48
CA ALA A 178 37.25 -12.72 14.77
C ALA A 178 36.62 -14.12 14.79
N THR A 179 36.08 -14.54 15.93
CA THR A 179 35.32 -15.78 16.07
C THR A 179 34.10 -15.79 15.15
N LEU A 180 33.33 -14.69 15.13
CA LEU A 180 32.16 -14.55 14.24
C LEU A 180 32.55 -14.65 12.76
N MET A 181 33.55 -13.88 12.33
CA MET A 181 34.00 -13.81 10.94
C MET A 181 34.64 -15.13 10.47
N SER A 182 35.16 -15.94 11.38
CA SER A 182 35.64 -17.29 11.09
C SER A 182 34.53 -18.33 10.90
N GLY A 183 33.25 -17.95 11.03
CA GLY A 183 32.10 -18.85 10.94
C GLY A 183 31.94 -19.78 12.15
N LYS A 184 32.59 -19.47 13.27
CA LYS A 184 32.53 -20.24 14.52
C LYS A 184 31.56 -19.63 15.55
N GLY A 185 30.69 -18.72 15.10
CA GLY A 185 29.62 -18.18 15.93
C GLY A 185 28.63 -19.26 16.34
N THR A 186 27.96 -19.05 17.47
CA THR A 186 26.85 -19.89 17.91
C THR A 186 25.61 -19.55 17.07
N PRO A 187 25.03 -20.49 16.32
CA PRO A 187 23.85 -20.21 15.51
C PRO A 187 22.59 -20.19 16.38
N VAL A 188 21.85 -19.08 16.33
CA VAL A 188 20.53 -18.89 16.94
C VAL A 188 19.48 -18.97 15.83
N LYS A 189 18.70 -20.05 15.83
CA LYS A 189 17.69 -20.31 14.78
C LYS A 189 16.36 -19.64 15.12
N GLU A 190 15.44 -19.64 14.16
CA GLU A 190 14.05 -19.27 14.34
C GLU A 190 13.44 -19.86 15.63
N ASN A 191 12.71 -19.02 16.37
CA ASN A 191 12.10 -19.34 17.66
C ASN A 191 13.09 -19.69 18.77
N GLN A 192 14.37 -19.35 18.58
CA GLN A 192 15.39 -19.43 19.62
C GLN A 192 15.84 -18.05 20.09
N PHE A 193 16.20 -18.01 21.36
CA PHE A 193 16.82 -16.86 21.99
C PHE A 193 18.07 -17.27 22.76
N VAL A 194 18.95 -16.30 22.98
CA VAL A 194 20.12 -16.46 23.82
C VAL A 194 20.37 -15.16 24.59
N GLU A 195 20.80 -15.31 25.83
CA GLU A 195 21.27 -14.21 26.66
C GLU A 195 22.74 -14.40 26.93
N THR A 196 23.48 -13.29 26.99
CA THR A 196 24.89 -13.34 27.35
C THR A 196 25.34 -12.06 28.04
N ASP A 197 26.34 -12.21 28.90
CA ASP A 197 26.94 -11.12 29.66
C ASP A 197 28.38 -10.87 29.19
N ALA A 198 28.84 -9.62 29.23
CA ALA A 198 30.23 -9.24 28.94
C ALA A 198 31.28 -10.03 29.74
N VAL A 199 30.95 -10.50 30.96
CA VAL A 199 31.89 -11.24 31.81
C VAL A 199 31.95 -12.75 31.47
N GLN A 200 30.91 -13.28 30.81
CA GLN A 200 30.87 -14.70 30.47
C GLN A 200 31.91 -15.04 29.40
N LYS A 201 32.69 -16.11 29.65
CA LYS A 201 33.70 -16.61 28.70
C LYS A 201 33.11 -17.29 27.46
N ALA A 202 31.92 -17.87 27.58
CA ALA A 202 31.26 -18.61 26.51
C ALA A 202 29.78 -18.21 26.43
N ILE A 203 29.20 -18.37 25.25
CA ILE A 203 27.77 -18.14 25.01
C ILE A 203 27.01 -19.40 25.38
N GLU A 204 25.92 -19.25 26.14
CA GLU A 204 25.05 -20.38 26.47
C GLU A 204 24.36 -20.95 25.22
N PRO A 205 24.02 -22.25 25.21
CA PRO A 205 23.22 -22.81 24.14
C PRO A 205 21.88 -22.07 23.96
N PRO A 206 21.44 -21.79 22.72
CA PRO A 206 20.16 -21.14 22.47
C PRO A 206 18.97 -21.94 23.01
N LYS A 207 18.00 -21.23 23.59
CA LYS A 207 16.78 -21.79 24.19
C LYS A 207 15.59 -21.46 23.31
N LEU A 208 14.56 -22.30 23.31
CA LEU A 208 13.31 -21.99 22.59
C LEU A 208 12.51 -20.92 23.34
N PHE A 209 11.81 -20.07 22.60
CA PHE A 209 10.81 -19.15 23.16
C PHE A 209 9.51 -19.19 22.37
N ASP A 210 8.42 -18.77 23.02
CA ASP A 210 7.13 -18.57 22.36
C ASP A 210 7.15 -17.22 21.63
N GLN A 211 7.23 -17.27 20.31
CA GLN A 211 7.31 -16.10 19.45
C GLN A 211 6.08 -15.21 19.54
N GLN A 212 4.88 -15.79 19.62
CA GLN A 212 3.64 -15.02 19.68
C GLN A 212 3.55 -14.26 21.00
N LYS A 213 3.86 -14.93 22.11
CA LYS A 213 3.89 -14.32 23.44
C LYS A 213 4.95 -13.24 23.53
N TYR A 214 6.16 -13.51 23.03
CA TYR A 214 7.25 -12.54 23.03
C TYR A 214 6.88 -11.30 22.21
N THR A 215 6.36 -11.50 21.01
CA THR A 215 6.03 -10.37 20.16
C THR A 215 4.88 -9.56 20.75
N ALA A 216 3.84 -10.20 21.31
CA ALA A 216 2.78 -9.48 22.02
C ALA A 216 3.32 -8.66 23.21
N ALA A 217 4.29 -9.18 23.96
CA ALA A 217 4.96 -8.44 25.02
C ALA A 217 5.75 -7.25 24.46
N LEU A 218 6.53 -7.47 23.40
CA LEU A 218 7.28 -6.42 22.71
C LEU A 218 6.36 -5.30 22.18
N GLN A 219 5.22 -5.64 21.60
CA GLN A 219 4.22 -4.67 21.13
C GLN A 219 3.64 -3.84 22.28
N LYS A 220 3.45 -4.44 23.45
CA LYS A 220 2.96 -3.76 24.65
C LYS A 220 4.02 -2.82 25.24
N GLU A 221 5.27 -3.24 25.24
CA GLU A 221 6.39 -2.47 25.78
C GLU A 221 6.84 -1.34 24.83
N GLN A 222 6.77 -1.60 23.52
CA GLN A 222 7.19 -0.70 22.44
C GLN A 222 6.10 -0.58 21.37
N PRO A 223 4.97 0.10 21.67
CA PRO A 223 3.88 0.29 20.72
C PRO A 223 4.31 1.01 19.42
N GLU A 224 5.35 1.84 19.46
CA GLU A 224 5.89 2.53 18.28
C GLU A 224 6.52 1.56 17.27
N PHE A 225 7.03 0.40 17.71
CA PHE A 225 7.49 -0.63 16.77
C PHE A 225 6.32 -1.16 15.94
N VAL A 226 5.12 -1.20 16.52
CA VAL A 226 3.93 -1.69 15.81
C VAL A 226 3.51 -0.72 14.72
N SER A 227 3.51 0.59 14.98
CA SER A 227 3.21 1.58 13.93
C SER A 227 4.26 1.51 12.81
N LEU A 228 5.55 1.49 13.16
CA LEU A 228 6.63 1.40 12.18
C LEU A 228 6.57 0.15 11.28
N VAL A 229 6.11 -0.98 11.83
CA VAL A 229 5.94 -2.25 11.10
C VAL A 229 4.65 -2.28 10.28
N LYS A 230 3.54 -1.73 10.79
CA LYS A 230 2.24 -1.72 10.10
C LYS A 230 2.30 -0.95 8.78
N ASP A 231 3.04 0.14 8.75
CA ASP A 231 3.14 1.01 7.57
C ASP A 231 4.07 0.46 6.48
N ASP A 232 4.74 -0.67 6.74
CA ASP A 232 5.68 -1.27 5.81
C ASP A 232 5.22 -2.65 5.32
N PRO A 233 4.88 -2.80 4.02
CA PRO A 233 4.40 -4.06 3.48
C PRO A 233 5.42 -5.20 3.58
N GLU A 234 6.73 -4.91 3.54
CA GLU A 234 7.78 -5.92 3.71
C GLU A 234 7.87 -6.38 5.18
N LEU A 235 7.77 -5.47 6.16
CA LEU A 235 7.78 -5.83 7.59
C LEU A 235 6.48 -6.55 8.02
N SER A 236 5.35 -6.19 7.39
CA SER A 236 4.04 -6.79 7.66
C SER A 236 3.92 -8.23 7.15
N THR A 237 4.61 -8.59 6.07
CA THR A 237 4.55 -9.95 5.49
C THR A 237 5.37 -10.96 6.29
N VAL A 238 6.50 -10.54 6.86
CA VAL A 238 7.26 -11.35 7.83
C VAL A 238 6.45 -11.53 9.12
N SER A 239 5.82 -10.46 9.61
CA SER A 239 4.95 -10.51 10.79
C SER A 239 3.64 -11.30 10.55
N ARG A 240 3.20 -11.49 9.29
CA ARG A 240 2.08 -12.39 8.93
C ARG A 240 2.48 -13.88 8.98
N ARG A 241 3.74 -14.23 8.67
CA ARG A 241 4.21 -15.63 8.74
C ARG A 241 4.45 -16.10 10.17
N SER A 242 4.86 -15.19 11.06
CA SER A 242 5.07 -15.47 12.49
C SER A 242 3.80 -15.39 13.35
N GLY A 243 2.63 -15.21 12.75
CA GLY A 243 1.35 -15.07 13.47
C GLY A 243 1.21 -13.78 14.28
N VAL A 244 2.15 -12.83 14.13
CA VAL A 244 2.26 -11.59 14.90
C VAL A 244 1.23 -10.53 14.52
N VAL A 245 0.71 -10.55 13.30
CA VAL A 245 -0.30 -9.57 12.83
C VAL A 245 -1.73 -10.09 12.91
N GLU A 246 -1.92 -11.39 13.09
CA GLU A 246 -3.25 -11.99 13.04
C GLU A 246 -4.02 -11.84 14.36
N ALA A 247 -3.32 -11.62 15.48
CA ALA A 247 -3.94 -11.48 16.81
C ALA A 247 -4.52 -10.08 17.12
N ALA A 248 -4.41 -9.09 16.23
CA ALA A 248 -4.86 -7.71 16.54
C ALA A 248 -5.51 -6.95 15.37
N ARG A 249 -5.94 -7.64 14.31
CA ARG A 249 -7.15 -7.20 13.61
C ARG A 249 -8.29 -7.94 14.29
N GLU A 250 -8.83 -7.35 15.37
CA GLU A 250 -10.27 -7.39 15.49
C GLU A 250 -10.77 -6.86 14.13
N GLU A 251 -11.19 -7.76 13.23
CA GLU A 251 -11.94 -7.34 12.07
C GLU A 251 -13.12 -6.58 12.65
N LYS A 252 -13.03 -5.25 12.67
CA LYS A 252 -14.15 -4.42 13.07
C LYS A 252 -15.31 -4.93 12.23
N PRO A 253 -16.36 -5.50 12.87
CA PRO A 253 -17.42 -6.16 12.13
C PRO A 253 -17.94 -5.14 11.12
N ASP A 254 -17.98 -5.52 9.84
CA ASP A 254 -18.34 -4.53 8.81
C ASP A 254 -19.64 -3.85 9.22
N PRO A 255 -19.75 -2.53 9.03
CA PRO A 255 -20.86 -1.75 9.53
C PRO A 255 -22.19 -2.34 9.06
N ARG A 256 -23.20 -2.34 9.95
CA ARG A 256 -24.54 -2.87 9.61
C ARG A 256 -25.21 -2.08 8.48
N PHE A 257 -24.87 -0.81 8.30
CA PHE A 257 -25.36 0.03 7.21
C PHE A 257 -24.31 1.06 6.81
N LYS A 258 -24.38 1.53 5.56
CA LYS A 258 -23.63 2.68 5.05
C LYS A 258 -24.57 3.61 4.28
N ILE A 259 -24.53 4.89 4.61
CA ILE A 259 -25.35 5.91 3.96
C ILE A 259 -24.57 6.59 2.82
N PHE A 260 -23.28 6.87 3.00
CA PHE A 260 -22.48 7.62 2.03
C PHE A 260 -21.56 6.70 1.22
N SER A 261 -22.11 6.07 0.17
CA SER A 261 -21.32 5.33 -0.83
C SER A 261 -21.57 5.94 -2.19
N PHE A 262 -20.52 6.42 -2.85
CA PHE A 262 -20.61 7.14 -4.12
C PHE A 262 -19.76 6.45 -5.18
N GLN A 263 -20.20 6.49 -6.43
CA GLN A 263 -19.52 5.79 -7.52
C GLN A 263 -19.50 6.65 -8.77
N ILE A 264 -18.41 6.52 -9.53
CA ILE A 264 -18.25 7.13 -10.85
C ILE A 264 -18.02 6.00 -11.85
N ALA A 265 -18.81 5.96 -12.91
CA ALA A 265 -18.72 4.93 -13.93
C ALA A 265 -18.72 5.51 -15.34
N GLY A 266 -18.00 4.86 -16.24
CA GLY A 266 -18.23 4.98 -17.68
C GLY A 266 -19.43 4.13 -18.07
N ALA A 267 -20.37 4.70 -18.81
CA ALA A 267 -21.56 4.03 -19.32
C ALA A 267 -21.53 4.01 -20.85
N PHE A 268 -21.70 2.83 -21.43
CA PHE A 268 -21.92 2.61 -22.85
C PHE A 268 -23.38 2.18 -23.06
N VAL A 269 -24.16 3.02 -23.74
CA VAL A 269 -25.59 2.80 -23.98
C VAL A 269 -25.80 2.45 -25.45
N LYS A 270 -26.42 1.31 -25.73
CA LYS A 270 -26.85 0.88 -27.06
C LYS A 270 -28.37 0.88 -27.12
N GLN A 271 -28.92 1.79 -27.92
CA GLN A 271 -30.36 1.92 -28.15
C GLN A 271 -30.83 0.90 -29.19
N GLY A 272 -32.03 0.33 -29.01
CA GLY A 272 -32.62 -0.64 -29.95
C GLY A 272 -32.74 -0.11 -31.38
N THR A 273 -32.88 1.21 -31.56
CA THR A 273 -32.93 1.90 -32.86
C THR A 273 -31.57 2.14 -33.51
N GLY A 274 -30.49 1.55 -32.96
CA GLY A 274 -29.14 1.55 -33.55
C GLY A 274 -28.21 2.67 -33.08
N GLY A 275 -28.65 3.56 -32.19
CA GLY A 275 -27.81 4.61 -31.59
C GLY A 275 -26.86 4.07 -30.52
N GLN A 276 -25.65 4.63 -30.43
CA GLN A 276 -24.68 4.34 -29.36
C GLN A 276 -24.25 5.64 -28.68
N VAL A 277 -24.18 5.63 -27.35
CA VAL A 277 -23.78 6.78 -26.54
C VAL A 277 -22.78 6.33 -25.47
N VAL A 278 -21.66 7.03 -25.37
CA VAL A 278 -20.71 6.90 -24.25
C VAL A 278 -20.93 8.09 -23.33
N SER A 279 -21.03 7.83 -22.03
CA SER A 279 -21.15 8.89 -21.03
C SER A 279 -20.55 8.51 -19.68
N THR A 280 -20.56 9.44 -18.75
CA THR A 280 -20.22 9.25 -17.34
C THR A 280 -21.49 9.17 -16.51
N GLN A 281 -21.47 8.34 -15.46
CA GLN A 281 -22.54 8.21 -14.49
C GLN A 281 -21.98 8.48 -13.10
N VAL A 282 -22.69 9.30 -12.32
CA VAL A 282 -22.44 9.48 -10.89
C VAL A 282 -23.61 8.82 -10.14
N SER A 283 -23.31 8.02 -9.13
CA SER A 283 -24.35 7.33 -8.35
C SER A 283 -24.09 7.33 -6.86
N TRP A 284 -25.18 7.29 -6.10
CA TRP A 284 -25.28 7.14 -4.66
C TRP A 284 -25.87 5.77 -4.33
N ASN A 285 -25.21 5.01 -3.47
CA ASN A 285 -25.48 3.58 -3.26
C ASN A 285 -25.52 3.20 -1.77
N PRO A 286 -26.42 3.76 -0.95
CA PRO A 286 -26.50 3.41 0.46
C PRO A 286 -26.91 1.93 0.58
N TRP A 287 -26.44 1.27 1.63
CA TRP A 287 -26.72 -0.15 1.84
C TRP A 287 -26.91 -0.52 3.29
N ILE A 288 -27.60 -1.64 3.50
CA ILE A 288 -27.82 -2.27 4.79
C ILE A 288 -27.52 -3.76 4.68
N ARG A 289 -26.83 -4.31 5.67
CA ARG A 289 -26.60 -5.75 5.80
C ARG A 289 -27.86 -6.41 6.32
N LEU A 290 -28.31 -7.44 5.61
CA LEU A 290 -29.48 -8.23 6.01
C LEU A 290 -29.03 -9.37 6.92
N ILE A 291 -28.34 -10.37 6.36
CA ILE A 291 -27.86 -11.55 7.08
C ILE A 291 -26.62 -12.12 6.38
N GLY A 292 -25.58 -12.44 7.17
CA GLY A 292 -24.32 -12.98 6.65
C GLY A 292 -23.76 -12.16 5.46
N PRO A 293 -23.50 -12.79 4.30
CA PRO A 293 -22.95 -12.12 3.12
C PRO A 293 -23.99 -11.31 2.30
N LEU A 294 -25.27 -11.32 2.72
CA LEU A 294 -26.38 -10.70 2.01
C LEU A 294 -26.57 -9.24 2.43
N THR A 295 -26.64 -8.34 1.46
CA THR A 295 -26.86 -6.91 1.64
C THR A 295 -27.96 -6.42 0.71
N PHE A 296 -28.71 -5.40 1.15
CA PHE A 296 -29.63 -4.65 0.32
C PHE A 296 -29.03 -3.27 0.06
N LYS A 297 -29.07 -2.81 -1.19
CA LYS A 297 -28.58 -1.50 -1.62
C LYS A 297 -29.67 -0.72 -2.32
N LEU A 298 -29.73 0.58 -2.06
CA LEU A 298 -30.40 1.50 -2.97
C LEU A 298 -29.39 1.97 -4.00
N HIS A 299 -29.88 2.40 -5.16
CA HIS A 299 -29.08 2.96 -6.23
C HIS A 299 -29.81 4.19 -6.77
N GLY A 300 -29.21 5.36 -6.61
CA GLY A 300 -29.66 6.59 -7.26
C GLY A 300 -28.56 7.09 -8.18
N ALA A 301 -28.81 7.20 -9.48
CA ALA A 301 -27.78 7.60 -10.43
C ALA A 301 -28.24 8.69 -11.38
N VAL A 302 -27.28 9.49 -11.83
CA VAL A 302 -27.48 10.56 -12.80
C VAL A 302 -26.49 10.37 -13.94
N THR A 303 -26.98 10.39 -15.18
CA THR A 303 -26.19 10.17 -16.39
C THR A 303 -26.54 11.23 -17.42
N PRO A 304 -25.68 12.22 -17.68
CA PRO A 304 -25.85 13.09 -18.84
C PRO A 304 -25.79 12.24 -20.10
N LEU A 305 -26.63 12.49 -21.09
CA LEU A 305 -26.65 11.77 -22.35
C LEU A 305 -26.78 12.75 -23.50
N LYS A 306 -26.30 12.35 -24.68
CA LYS A 306 -26.44 13.10 -25.92
C LYS A 306 -27.18 12.24 -26.94
N GLY A 307 -28.30 12.74 -27.46
CA GLY A 307 -29.12 12.05 -28.45
C GLY A 307 -28.30 11.78 -29.72
N ALA A 308 -28.26 10.53 -30.17
CA ALA A 308 -27.43 10.12 -31.31
C ALA A 308 -27.82 10.80 -32.64
N ARG A 309 -29.10 11.18 -32.79
CA ARG A 309 -29.62 11.84 -34.01
C ARG A 309 -29.81 13.35 -33.87
N SER A 310 -30.41 13.81 -32.77
CA SER A 310 -30.70 15.24 -32.56
C SER A 310 -29.51 16.02 -32.01
N GLY A 311 -28.53 15.34 -31.41
CA GLY A 311 -27.43 15.98 -30.70
C GLY A 311 -27.85 16.67 -29.40
N GLU A 312 -29.13 16.61 -29.03
CA GLU A 312 -29.67 17.20 -27.82
C GLU A 312 -29.07 16.55 -26.59
N LYS A 313 -28.81 17.37 -25.57
CA LYS A 313 -28.33 16.92 -24.27
C LYS A 313 -29.51 16.75 -23.34
N PHE A 314 -29.56 15.63 -22.63
CA PHE A 314 -30.58 15.38 -21.62
C PHE A 314 -29.97 14.61 -20.46
N LEU A 315 -30.71 14.52 -19.37
CA LEU A 315 -30.30 13.81 -18.17
C LEU A 315 -31.11 12.53 -18.06
N ALA A 316 -30.46 11.41 -17.74
CA ALA A 316 -31.14 10.22 -17.25
C ALA A 316 -30.94 10.13 -15.73
N VAL A 317 -32.03 9.91 -15.01
CA VAL A 317 -32.07 9.71 -13.56
C VAL A 317 -32.56 8.29 -13.30
N GLU A 318 -31.74 7.49 -12.64
CA GLU A 318 -32.05 6.09 -12.30
C GLU A 318 -32.30 5.97 -10.79
N GLY A 319 -33.30 5.16 -10.42
CA GLY A 319 -33.59 4.77 -9.04
C GLY A 319 -33.86 3.27 -8.97
N ALA A 320 -33.09 2.50 -8.20
CA ALA A 320 -33.25 1.05 -8.10
C ALA A 320 -32.97 0.50 -6.70
N GLY A 321 -33.54 -0.67 -6.41
CA GLY A 321 -33.18 -1.52 -5.28
C GLY A 321 -32.40 -2.73 -5.77
N LEU A 322 -31.27 -3.02 -5.12
CA LEU A 322 -30.36 -4.11 -5.47
C LEU A 322 -30.19 -5.05 -4.27
N VAL A 323 -30.22 -6.36 -4.53
CA VAL A 323 -29.74 -7.37 -3.60
C VAL A 323 -28.31 -7.71 -3.99
N SER A 324 -27.42 -7.76 -3.00
CA SER A 324 -26.00 -8.00 -3.20
C SER A 324 -25.53 -9.14 -2.30
N PHE A 325 -24.78 -10.07 -2.91
CA PHE A 325 -24.26 -11.26 -2.26
C PHE A 325 -22.74 -11.32 -2.39
N THR A 326 -22.04 -11.48 -1.27
CA THR A 326 -20.58 -11.60 -1.24
C THR A 326 -20.18 -13.07 -1.25
N LEU A 327 -19.68 -13.58 -2.39
CA LEU A 327 -19.40 -15.01 -2.56
C LEU A 327 -18.12 -15.45 -1.83
N LEU A 328 -17.04 -14.71 -2.04
CA LEU A 328 -15.72 -14.88 -1.42
C LEU A 328 -15.12 -13.48 -1.36
N ARG A 329 -14.54 -13.03 -0.25
CA ARG A 329 -13.79 -11.75 -0.29
C ARG A 329 -12.67 -11.93 -1.32
N PRO A 330 -12.64 -11.17 -2.43
CA PRO A 330 -13.21 -9.83 -2.67
C PRO A 330 -14.41 -9.70 -3.67
N ILE A 331 -15.05 -10.77 -4.12
CA ILE A 331 -16.06 -10.79 -5.19
C ILE A 331 -17.49 -10.55 -4.66
N ILE A 332 -18.19 -9.59 -5.28
CA ILE A 332 -19.58 -9.22 -4.98
C ILE A 332 -20.44 -9.39 -6.24
N LEU A 333 -21.59 -10.04 -6.09
CA LEU A 333 -22.63 -10.14 -7.12
C LEU A 333 -23.81 -9.25 -6.72
N GLU A 334 -24.37 -8.51 -7.67
CA GLU A 334 -25.53 -7.63 -7.43
C GLU A 334 -26.58 -7.81 -8.51
N ALA A 335 -27.85 -7.86 -8.12
CA ALA A 335 -28.96 -7.84 -9.06
C ALA A 335 -30.15 -7.09 -8.47
N GLY A 336 -30.94 -6.44 -9.32
CA GLY A 336 -32.12 -5.74 -8.86
C GLY A 336 -32.92 -5.07 -9.95
N MET A 337 -33.89 -4.28 -9.51
CA MET A 337 -34.86 -3.64 -10.38
C MET A 337 -35.14 -2.20 -9.94
N GLY A 338 -35.59 -1.39 -10.88
CA GLY A 338 -35.85 0.02 -10.64
C GLY A 338 -36.56 0.72 -11.78
N VAL A 339 -36.39 2.03 -11.81
CA VAL A 339 -36.94 2.92 -12.82
C VAL A 339 -35.88 3.89 -13.33
N GLU A 340 -36.00 4.27 -14.61
CA GLU A 340 -35.21 5.34 -15.22
C GLU A 340 -36.14 6.42 -15.75
N VAL A 341 -35.87 7.68 -15.40
CA VAL A 341 -36.65 8.87 -15.78
C VAL A 341 -35.76 9.86 -16.50
N TRP A 342 -36.28 10.51 -17.53
CA TRP A 342 -35.53 11.44 -18.37
C TRP A 342 -36.20 12.80 -18.25
N PRO A 343 -35.71 13.72 -17.39
CA PRO A 343 -36.34 15.01 -17.18
C PRO A 343 -36.31 15.83 -18.48
N GLY A 344 -37.49 16.08 -19.05
CA GLY A 344 -37.68 16.74 -20.35
C GLY A 344 -39.08 16.41 -20.91
N GLY A 345 -39.64 17.30 -21.75
CA GLY A 345 -41.06 17.29 -22.14
C GLY A 345 -41.59 16.08 -22.93
N TYR A 346 -40.84 14.99 -23.05
CA TYR A 346 -41.16 13.85 -23.93
C TYR A 346 -40.93 12.46 -23.32
N SER A 347 -40.73 12.29 -22.01
CA SER A 347 -40.36 10.97 -21.46
C SER A 347 -41.19 10.51 -20.27
N LYS A 348 -41.67 9.25 -20.36
CA LYS A 348 -42.18 8.45 -19.23
C LYS A 348 -41.06 7.60 -18.62
N SER A 349 -41.30 7.13 -17.40
CA SER A 349 -40.44 6.18 -16.68
C SER A 349 -40.37 4.82 -17.37
N GLY A 350 -39.17 4.27 -17.54
CA GLY A 350 -38.97 2.89 -17.99
C GLY A 350 -38.68 1.95 -16.82
N SER A 351 -39.09 0.69 -16.92
CA SER A 351 -38.65 -0.35 -15.97
C SER A 351 -37.19 -0.70 -16.22
N LEU A 352 -36.41 -0.87 -15.16
CA LEU A 352 -34.96 -1.11 -15.22
C LEU A 352 -34.62 -2.42 -14.51
N VAL A 353 -33.82 -3.26 -15.15
CA VAL A 353 -33.19 -4.44 -14.52
C VAL A 353 -31.68 -4.24 -14.54
N LEU A 354 -31.01 -4.49 -13.41
CA LEU A 354 -29.56 -4.34 -13.27
C LEU A 354 -28.92 -5.64 -12.78
N ALA A 355 -27.74 -5.95 -13.32
CA ALA A 355 -26.87 -7.00 -12.82
C ALA A 355 -25.41 -6.53 -12.85
N ASN A 356 -24.70 -6.67 -11.73
CA ASN A 356 -23.30 -6.25 -11.58
C ASN A 356 -22.43 -7.38 -11.00
N VAL A 357 -21.17 -7.38 -11.38
CA VAL A 357 -20.09 -8.09 -10.71
C VAL A 357 -19.06 -7.05 -10.25
N ALA A 358 -18.66 -7.10 -8.99
CA ALA A 358 -17.72 -6.15 -8.41
C ALA A 358 -16.60 -6.84 -7.62
N TRP A 359 -15.45 -6.19 -7.59
CA TRP A 359 -14.27 -6.56 -6.81
C TRP A 359 -14.06 -5.49 -5.73
N SER A 360 -14.04 -5.87 -4.45
CA SER A 360 -13.89 -4.95 -3.32
C SER A 360 -12.48 -4.99 -2.71
N PHE A 361 -11.95 -3.82 -2.33
CA PHE A 361 -10.59 -3.66 -1.78
C PHE A 361 -10.58 -3.47 -0.26
N GLY A 362 -11.72 -3.65 0.40
CA GLY A 362 -11.88 -3.47 1.85
C GLY A 362 -12.35 -2.07 2.25
N HIS A 363 -12.84 -1.94 3.48
CA HIS A 363 -13.53 -0.73 3.96
C HIS A 363 -12.62 0.43 4.40
N GLU A 364 -11.32 0.19 4.47
CA GLU A 364 -10.30 1.19 4.83
C GLU A 364 -9.65 1.84 3.60
N SER A 365 -9.97 1.35 2.39
CA SER A 365 -9.44 1.91 1.14
C SER A 365 -10.34 3.03 0.62
N PHE A 366 -9.73 4.13 0.14
CA PHE A 366 -10.45 5.21 -0.56
C PHE A 366 -11.23 4.69 -1.78
N ILE A 367 -10.65 3.73 -2.50
CA ILE A 367 -11.32 2.97 -3.55
C ILE A 367 -11.97 1.75 -2.91
N GLU A 368 -13.30 1.75 -2.83
CA GLU A 368 -14.07 0.66 -2.22
C GLU A 368 -14.18 -0.55 -3.16
N ARG A 369 -14.40 -0.28 -4.46
CA ARG A 369 -14.63 -1.34 -5.46
C ARG A 369 -14.37 -0.92 -6.91
N ILE A 370 -14.14 -1.91 -7.76
CA ILE A 370 -14.28 -1.82 -9.22
C ILE A 370 -15.45 -2.72 -9.64
N PHE A 371 -16.28 -2.29 -10.59
CA PHE A 371 -17.42 -3.08 -11.03
C PHE A 371 -17.65 -3.02 -12.53
N ILE A 372 -18.27 -4.08 -13.03
CA ILE A 372 -18.83 -4.18 -14.38
C ILE A 372 -20.30 -4.56 -14.25
N GLY A 373 -21.16 -3.89 -15.01
CA GLY A 373 -22.59 -4.07 -14.93
C GLY A 373 -23.28 -4.01 -16.28
N ALA A 374 -24.42 -4.68 -16.37
CA ALA A 374 -25.35 -4.55 -17.47
C ALA A 374 -26.72 -4.17 -16.93
N SER A 375 -27.42 -3.36 -17.70
CA SER A 375 -28.79 -2.97 -17.42
C SER A 375 -29.62 -2.95 -18.69
N ARG A 376 -30.89 -3.32 -18.55
CA ARG A 376 -31.89 -3.26 -19.61
C ARG A 376 -33.06 -2.44 -19.11
N TYR A 377 -33.56 -1.56 -19.96
CA TYR A 377 -34.84 -0.91 -19.70
C TYR A 377 -35.74 -0.91 -20.93
N ALA A 378 -37.04 -1.05 -20.66
CA ALA A 378 -38.09 -0.92 -21.65
C ALA A 378 -38.63 0.52 -21.59
N HIS A 379 -38.52 1.22 -22.71
CA HIS A 379 -38.98 2.61 -22.82
C HIS A 379 -40.25 2.66 -23.66
N GLU A 380 -41.33 3.20 -23.08
CA GLU A 380 -42.55 3.50 -23.82
C GLU A 380 -42.54 4.96 -24.27
N LYS A 381 -42.33 5.19 -25.57
CA LYS A 381 -42.43 6.53 -26.17
C LYS A 381 -43.87 6.80 -26.56
N GLN A 382 -44.48 7.81 -25.95
CA GLN A 382 -45.66 8.46 -26.51
C GLN A 382 -45.23 9.77 -27.17
N LEU A 383 -45.39 9.85 -28.49
CA LEU A 383 -45.22 11.08 -29.24
C LEU A 383 -46.36 12.04 -28.85
N ILE A 384 -46.05 13.07 -28.05
CA ILE A 384 -46.99 14.15 -27.78
C ILE A 384 -46.98 15.09 -28.99
N THR A 385 -47.92 14.90 -29.91
CA THR A 385 -48.11 15.78 -31.06
C THR A 385 -49.17 16.84 -30.74
N GLY A 386 -48.76 17.99 -30.22
CA GLY A 386 -49.56 19.23 -30.18
C GLY A 386 -50.70 19.31 -29.14
N PRO A 387 -51.24 20.52 -28.90
CA PRO A 387 -52.15 20.81 -27.77
C PRO A 387 -53.57 20.25 -27.90
N MET A 388 -53.93 19.61 -29.01
CA MET A 388 -55.22 18.94 -29.19
C MET A 388 -55.04 17.81 -30.21
N MET A 389 -54.78 16.57 -29.77
CA MET A 389 -55.14 15.33 -30.48
C MET A 389 -54.74 14.08 -29.67
N THR A 390 -55.58 13.07 -29.83
CA THR A 390 -55.59 11.75 -29.19
C THR A 390 -54.40 10.88 -29.59
N GLY A 391 -53.73 10.28 -28.60
CA GLY A 391 -52.86 9.08 -28.66
C GLY A 391 -52.11 8.80 -29.96
N GLY A 392 -50.92 9.39 -30.13
CA GLY A 392 -49.96 8.93 -31.14
C GLY A 392 -49.49 7.49 -30.88
N PRO A 393 -48.93 6.79 -31.90
CA PRO A 393 -48.45 5.43 -31.75
C PRO A 393 -47.42 5.32 -30.62
N SER A 394 -47.64 4.36 -29.72
CA SER A 394 -46.68 4.00 -28.67
C SER A 394 -45.61 3.10 -29.27
N TYR A 395 -44.34 3.46 -29.10
CA TYR A 395 -43.21 2.63 -29.48
C TYR A 395 -42.51 2.12 -28.22
N ASN A 396 -42.34 0.80 -28.13
CA ASN A 396 -41.50 0.18 -27.11
C ASN A 396 -40.08 0.05 -27.64
N ASP A 397 -39.18 0.87 -27.11
CA ASP A 397 -37.75 0.76 -27.37
C ASP A 397 -37.08 -0.02 -26.24
N ASP A 398 -36.46 -1.15 -26.57
CA ASP A 398 -35.53 -1.85 -25.69
C ASP A 398 -34.17 -1.15 -25.73
N VAL A 399 -33.62 -0.82 -24.56
CA VAL A 399 -32.29 -0.24 -24.46
C VAL A 399 -31.41 -1.07 -23.54
N PHE A 400 -30.21 -1.38 -24.03
CA PHE A 400 -29.18 -2.09 -23.28
C PHE A 400 -28.05 -1.12 -22.91
N LYS A 401 -27.66 -1.13 -21.65
CA LYS A 401 -26.64 -0.25 -21.09
C LYS A 401 -25.60 -1.08 -20.35
N PHE A 402 -24.36 -1.01 -20.83
CA PHE A 402 -23.19 -1.58 -20.19
C PHE A 402 -22.48 -0.51 -19.37
N LYS A 403 -21.96 -0.87 -18.20
CA LYS A 403 -21.29 0.05 -17.27
C LYS A 403 -20.01 -0.59 -16.77
N ALA A 404 -18.96 0.22 -16.64
CA ALA A 404 -17.75 -0.13 -15.91
C ALA A 404 -17.32 1.08 -15.06
N GLY A 405 -17.02 0.86 -13.78
CA GLY A 405 -16.80 1.99 -12.87
C GLY A 405 -16.02 1.66 -11.62
N VAL A 406 -15.73 2.73 -10.87
CA VAL A 406 -15.01 2.71 -9.61
C VAL A 406 -15.91 3.32 -8.53
N GLY A 407 -16.01 2.63 -7.39
CA GLY A 407 -16.71 3.12 -6.21
C GLY A 407 -15.74 3.67 -5.17
N PHE A 408 -16.13 4.78 -4.56
CA PHE A 408 -15.38 5.50 -3.55
C PHE A 408 -16.16 5.52 -2.24
N GLN A 409 -15.42 5.50 -1.14
CA GLN A 409 -15.97 5.67 0.20
C GLN A 409 -15.49 7.01 0.77
N PHE A 410 -16.40 7.71 1.44
CA PHE A 410 -16.15 8.96 2.15
C PHE A 410 -16.53 8.84 3.61
#